data_AF-A0AAW2BAI2-F1
#
_entry.id   AF-A0AAW2BAI2-F1
#
_cell.length_a   1.000
_cell.length_b   1.000
_cell.length_c   1.000
_cell.angle_alpha   90.00
_cell.angle_beta   90.00
_cell.angle_gamma   90.00
#
_symmetry.space_group_name_H-M   'P 1'
#
loop_
_entity.id
_entity.type
_entity.pdbx_description
1 polymer ?
#
loop_
_entity_poly.entity_id
_entity_poly.type
_entity_poly.pdbx_seq_one_letter_code
_entity_poly.pdbx_strand_id
1 'polypeptide(L)'
;MLAEIINCSFLDADDYHPLLNKEKMRKGIPLSDEDRIPWLETLRDALQESLASRKIVILGCSALQKQYRNILRSTDPNYELGRCASEVKFVLLDAKAEVLAARL
;
A
#
# COMPACT_ATOMS: atom_id res chain seq x y z
N MET A 1 -13.82 9.47 -7.02
CA MET A 1 -12.69 8.84 -6.29
C MET A 1 -11.81 9.93 -5.68
N LEU A 2 -11.11 9.70 -4.55
CA LEU A 2 -10.28 10.76 -3.90
C LEU A 2 -9.20 11.31 -4.84
N ALA A 3 -8.59 10.46 -5.66
CA ALA A 3 -7.53 10.87 -6.59
C ALA A 3 -8.05 11.80 -7.69
N GLU A 4 -9.29 11.61 -8.16
CA GLU A 4 -9.92 12.51 -9.15
C GLU A 4 -10.17 13.90 -8.55
N ILE A 5 -10.62 13.97 -7.30
CA ILE A 5 -10.88 15.23 -6.60
C ILE A 5 -9.57 16.01 -6.37
N ILE A 6 -8.49 15.29 -6.04
CA ILE A 6 -7.15 15.87 -5.81
C ILE A 6 -6.39 16.07 -7.15
N ASN A 7 -6.93 15.58 -8.27
CA ASN A 7 -6.29 15.58 -9.58
C ASN A 7 -4.88 14.96 -9.56
N CYS A 8 -4.78 13.75 -9.00
CA CYS A 8 -3.53 13.01 -8.87
C CYS A 8 -3.67 11.56 -9.37
N SER A 9 -2.55 10.86 -9.52
CA SER A 9 -2.58 9.46 -9.93
C SER A 9 -3.13 8.57 -8.81
N PHE A 10 -3.89 7.55 -9.20
CA PHE A 10 -4.27 6.43 -8.34
C PHE A 10 -3.51 5.19 -8.78
N LEU A 11 -2.95 4.46 -7.81
CA LEU A 11 -2.33 3.15 -8.00
C LEU A 11 -3.10 2.12 -7.19
N ASP A 12 -3.42 0.99 -7.79
CA ASP A 12 -3.90 -0.19 -7.07
C ASP A 12 -2.71 -1.06 -6.69
N ALA A 13 -2.50 -1.30 -5.40
CA ALA A 13 -1.37 -2.11 -4.95
C ALA A 13 -1.46 -3.55 -5.45
N ASP A 14 -2.67 -4.08 -5.70
CA ASP A 14 -2.85 -5.47 -6.15
C ASP A 14 -2.29 -5.70 -7.56
N ASP A 15 -2.19 -4.65 -8.38
CA ASP A 15 -1.58 -4.72 -9.70
C ASP A 15 -0.10 -5.11 -9.63
N TYR A 16 0.60 -4.71 -8.56
CA TYR A 16 2.03 -4.94 -8.33
C TYR A 16 2.35 -6.32 -7.74
N HIS A 17 1.34 -7.14 -7.40
CA HIS A 17 1.62 -8.49 -6.92
C HIS A 17 2.25 -9.35 -8.02
N PRO A 18 3.27 -10.16 -7.70
CA PRO A 18 3.76 -11.17 -8.63
C PRO A 18 2.65 -12.20 -8.91
N LEU A 19 2.70 -12.82 -10.09
CA LEU A 19 1.70 -13.82 -10.52
C LEU A 19 1.50 -14.93 -9.49
N LEU A 20 2.57 -15.35 -8.81
CA LEU A 20 2.51 -16.38 -7.75
C LEU A 20 1.62 -15.96 -6.57
N ASN A 21 1.68 -14.70 -6.15
CA ASN A 21 0.83 -14.18 -5.08
C ASN A 21 -0.61 -14.08 -5.52
N LYS A 22 -0.86 -13.58 -6.75
CA LYS A 22 -2.20 -13.53 -7.34
C LYS A 22 -2.82 -14.93 -7.40
N GLU A 23 -2.03 -15.95 -7.73
CA GLU A 23 -2.49 -17.34 -7.78
C GLU A 23 -2.82 -17.92 -6.40
N LYS A 24 -2.01 -17.64 -5.37
CA LYS A 24 -2.32 -18.02 -3.99
C LYS A 24 -3.64 -17.39 -3.54
N MET A 25 -3.80 -16.08 -3.72
CA MET A 25 -5.02 -15.37 -3.35
C MET A 25 -6.25 -15.87 -4.10
N ARG A 26 -6.14 -16.16 -5.40
CA ARG A 26 -7.21 -16.75 -6.22
C ARG A 26 -7.69 -18.11 -5.67
N LYS A 27 -6.80 -18.87 -5.05
CA LYS A 27 -7.11 -20.15 -4.39
C LYS A 27 -7.61 -19.99 -2.95
N GLY A 28 -7.78 -18.76 -2.46
CA GLY A 28 -8.11 -18.48 -1.06
C GLY A 28 -6.97 -18.80 -0.09
N ILE A 29 -5.73 -18.94 -0.58
CA ILE A 29 -4.55 -19.20 0.25
C ILE A 29 -3.99 -17.84 0.71
N PRO A 30 -3.95 -17.57 2.03
CA PRO A 30 -3.36 -16.34 2.56
C PRO A 30 -1.87 -16.25 2.22
N LEU A 31 -1.41 -15.06 1.86
CA LEU A 31 0.02 -14.78 1.67
C LEU A 31 0.75 -14.79 3.02
N SER A 32 2.05 -15.11 3.01
CA SER A 32 2.94 -14.95 4.17
C SER A 32 3.66 -13.59 4.16
N ASP A 33 4.54 -13.34 5.13
CA ASP A 33 5.37 -12.13 5.12
C ASP A 33 6.41 -12.18 3.98
N GLU A 34 6.97 -13.35 3.71
CA GLU A 34 7.92 -13.59 2.62
C GLU A 34 7.28 -13.32 1.25
N ASP A 35 5.98 -13.57 1.11
CA ASP A 35 5.22 -13.22 -0.09
C ASP A 35 4.98 -11.70 -0.21
N ARG A 36 4.74 -11.01 0.92
CA ARG A 36 4.33 -9.61 0.94
C ARG A 36 5.49 -8.62 0.94
N ILE A 37 6.62 -8.94 1.56
CA ILE A 37 7.77 -8.02 1.67
C ILE A 37 8.26 -7.58 0.29
N PRO A 38 8.56 -8.48 -0.69
CA PRO A 38 9.02 -8.06 -2.02
C PRO A 38 7.98 -7.22 -2.78
N TRP A 39 6.70 -7.52 -2.59
CA TRP A 39 5.60 -6.73 -3.15
C TRP A 39 5.56 -5.32 -2.56
N LEU A 40 5.70 -5.17 -1.24
CA LEU A 40 5.75 -3.88 -0.56
C LEU A 40 6.98 -3.06 -0.98
N GLU A 41 8.13 -3.70 -1.20
CA GLU A 41 9.33 -3.05 -1.72
C GLU A 41 9.13 -2.55 -3.15
N THR A 42 8.44 -3.33 -3.99
CA THR A 42 8.07 -2.88 -5.35
C THR A 42 7.18 -1.63 -5.31
N LEU A 43 6.22 -1.58 -4.37
CA LEU A 43 5.37 -0.41 -4.17
C LEU A 43 6.16 0.80 -3.67
N ARG A 44 7.08 0.60 -2.70
CA ARG A 44 7.99 1.64 -2.22
C ARG A 44 8.75 2.24 -3.41
N ASP A 45 9.34 1.40 -4.26
CA ASP A 45 10.16 1.86 -5.38
C ASP A 45 9.31 2.63 -6.41
N ALA A 46 8.10 2.15 -6.72
CA ALA A 46 7.16 2.87 -7.58
C ALA A 46 6.72 4.25 -7.00
N LEU A 47 6.57 4.34 -5.68
CA LEU A 47 6.23 5.60 -5.01
C LEU A 47 7.42 6.57 -4.93
N GLN A 48 8.67 6.07 -4.88
CA GLN A 48 9.87 6.91 -4.82
C GLN A 48 10.00 7.80 -6.07
N GLU A 49 9.71 7.26 -7.25
CA GLU A 49 9.72 8.03 -8.52
C GLU A 49 8.73 9.21 -8.48
N SER A 50 7.57 8.99 -7.85
CA SER A 50 6.53 10.01 -7.72
C SER A 50 6.90 11.09 -6.71
N LEU A 51 7.49 10.69 -5.57
CA LEU A 51 8.02 11.62 -4.57
C LEU A 51 9.15 12.49 -5.13
N ALA A 52 10.08 11.89 -5.88
CA ALA A 52 11.17 12.62 -6.54
C ALA A 52 10.65 13.69 -7.52
N SER A 53 9.54 13.39 -8.20
CA SER A 53 8.86 14.32 -9.12
C SER A 53 7.91 15.32 -8.42
N ARG A 54 7.85 15.34 -7.09
CA ARG A 54 6.90 16.13 -6.28
C ARG A 54 5.43 15.94 -6.69
N LYS A 55 5.08 14.74 -7.14
CA LYS A 55 3.71 14.39 -7.52
C LYS A 55 3.00 13.74 -6.33
N ILE A 56 1.74 14.08 -6.15
CA ILE A 56 0.86 13.39 -5.21
C ILE A 56 0.41 12.08 -5.86
N VAL A 57 0.37 11.01 -5.08
CA VAL A 57 -0.15 9.70 -5.50
C VAL A 57 -1.03 9.15 -4.39
N ILE A 58 -2.15 8.55 -4.77
CA ILE A 58 -2.99 7.77 -3.86
C ILE A 58 -2.79 6.30 -4.19
N LEU A 59 -2.38 5.53 -3.18
CA LEU A 59 -2.21 4.09 -3.29
C LEU A 59 -3.34 3.39 -2.53
N GLY A 60 -4.12 2.56 -3.21
CA GLY A 60 -5.00 1.59 -2.56
C GLY A 60 -4.18 0.39 -2.07
N CYS A 61 -3.99 0.23 -0.76
CA CYS A 61 -3.19 -0.86 -0.19
C CYS A 61 -3.73 -1.29 1.17
N SER A 62 -3.75 -2.60 1.44
CA SER A 62 -4.21 -3.13 2.72
C SER A 62 -3.29 -2.75 3.89
N ALA A 63 -1.96 -2.75 3.69
CA ALA A 63 -0.94 -2.27 4.62
C ALA A 63 -1.19 -2.61 6.12
N LEU A 64 -1.66 -3.83 6.38
CA LEU A 64 -2.32 -4.21 7.64
C LEU A 64 -1.39 -4.13 8.85
N GLN A 65 -0.13 -4.53 8.69
CA GLN A 65 0.84 -4.57 9.78
C GLN A 65 1.71 -3.31 9.85
N LYS A 66 2.20 -3.00 11.06
CA LYS A 66 3.10 -1.85 11.28
C LYS A 66 4.36 -1.95 10.44
N GLN A 67 4.94 -3.15 10.31
CA GLN A 67 6.14 -3.38 9.50
C GLN A 67 5.91 -3.04 8.02
N TYR A 68 4.75 -3.38 7.46
CA TYR A 68 4.42 -3.06 6.07
C TYR A 68 4.34 -1.55 5.85
N ARG A 69 3.73 -0.83 6.80
CA ARG A 69 3.67 0.64 6.76
C ARG A 69 5.04 1.28 6.91
N ASN A 70 5.97 0.64 7.63
CA ASN A 70 7.35 1.13 7.71
C ASN A 70 8.09 0.99 6.39
N ILE A 71 7.89 -0.10 5.64
CA ILE A 71 8.45 -0.28 4.28
C ILE A 71 7.90 0.80 3.34
N LEU A 72 6.61 1.10 3.40
CA LEU A 72 6.03 2.17 2.58
C LEU A 72 6.52 3.56 3.01
N ARG A 73 6.72 3.82 4.31
CA ARG A 73 7.27 5.10 4.78
C ARG A 73 8.71 5.33 4.36
N SER A 74 9.51 4.27 4.16
CA SER A 74 10.89 4.42 3.65
C SER A 74 10.96 4.84 2.18
N THR A 75 9.82 5.07 1.54
CA THR A 75 9.75 5.85 0.29
C THR A 75 10.24 7.28 0.50
N ASP A 76 9.97 7.88 1.68
CA ASP A 76 10.51 9.18 2.05
C ASP A 76 11.99 9.04 2.45
N PRO A 77 12.93 9.68 1.74
CA PRO A 77 14.36 9.54 2.01
C PRO A 77 14.78 10.08 3.38
N ASN A 78 13.96 10.92 4.01
CA ASN A 78 14.21 11.47 5.34
C ASN A 78 13.56 10.65 6.46
N TYR A 79 12.91 9.53 6.13
CA TYR A 79 12.24 8.69 7.12
C TYR A 79 13.24 7.85 7.92
N GLU A 80 13.24 8.05 9.24
CA GLU A 80 13.96 7.21 10.20
C GLU A 80 13.00 6.19 10.82
N LEU A 81 13.46 4.93 10.94
CA LEU A 81 12.64 3.88 11.53
C LEU A 81 12.22 4.24 12.96
N GLY A 82 10.91 4.26 13.20
CA GLY A 82 10.33 4.58 14.52
C GLY A 82 9.82 6.01 14.64
N ARG A 83 10.11 6.90 13.67
CA ARG A 83 9.44 8.21 13.60
C ARG A 83 8.01 8.08 13.10
N CYS A 84 7.16 9.01 13.53
CA CYS A 84 5.80 9.17 12.99
C CYS A 84 5.73 10.15 11.81
N ALA A 85 6.72 11.05 11.68
CA ALA A 85 6.80 12.00 10.58
C ALA A 85 7.39 11.32 9.34
N SER A 86 6.62 11.34 8.26
CA SER A 86 6.97 10.89 6.91
C SER A 86 6.05 11.61 5.92
N GLU A 87 6.50 11.84 4.69
CA GLU A 87 5.66 12.30 3.58
C GLU A 87 4.52 11.30 3.26
N VAL A 88 4.71 10.01 3.58
CA VAL A 88 3.69 8.97 3.36
C VAL A 88 2.67 8.97 4.50
N LYS A 89 1.42 9.31 4.18
CA LYS A 89 0.27 9.30 5.10
C LYS A 89 -0.63 8.09 4.83
N PHE A 90 -1.26 7.57 5.88
CA PHE A 90 -2.20 6.46 5.80
C PHE A 90 -3.60 6.92 6.19
N VAL A 91 -4.58 6.51 5.39
CA VAL A 91 -6.01 6.65 5.70
C VAL A 91 -6.54 5.24 5.97
N LEU A 92 -6.93 4.98 7.21
CA LEU A 92 -7.52 3.70 7.60
C LEU A 92 -9.02 3.71 7.28
N LEU A 93 -9.43 2.89 6.32
CA LEU A 93 -10.83 2.57 6.08
C LEU A 93 -11.18 1.37 6.94
N ASP A 94 -11.85 1.61 8.07
CA ASP A 94 -12.23 0.56 9.02
C ASP A 94 -13.75 0.50 9.19
N ALA A 95 -14.27 -0.72 9.31
CA ALA A 95 -15.66 -1.02 9.53
C ALA A 95 -15.79 -2.41 10.18
N LYS A 96 -16.89 -2.64 10.91
CA LYS A 96 -17.18 -3.96 11.49
C LYS A 96 -17.29 -5.02 10.38
N ALA A 97 -16.91 -6.26 10.72
CA ALA A 97 -16.96 -7.39 9.79
C ALA A 97 -18.36 -7.59 9.19
N GLU A 98 -19.44 -7.36 9.95
CA GLU A 98 -20.80 -7.47 9.42
C GLU A 98 -21.09 -6.43 8.34
N VAL A 99 -20.56 -5.21 8.49
CA VAL A 99 -20.72 -4.12 7.51
C VAL A 99 -19.91 -4.41 6.25
N LEU A 100 -18.70 -4.97 6.41
CA LEU A 100 -17.87 -5.38 5.27
C LEU A 100 -18.53 -6.51 4.50
N ALA A 101 -19.00 -7.55 5.19
CA ALA A 101 -19.68 -8.69 4.58
C ALA A 101 -20.95 -8.29 3.82
N ALA A 102 -21.70 -7.30 4.31
CA ALA A 102 -22.89 -6.79 3.63
C ALA A 102 -22.58 -5.94 2.37
N ARG A 103 -21.32 -5.60 2.12
CA ARG A 103 -20.86 -4.77 0.98
C ARG A 103 -20.04 -5.54 -0.07
N LEU A 104 -19.76 -6.82 0.19
CA LEU A 104 -19.12 -7.75 -0.75
C LEU A 104 -20.17 -8.37 -1.68
#